data_AF-A0A9N9ZQG7-F1
#
_entry.id   AF-A0A9N9ZQG7-F1
#
_cell.length_a   1.000
_cell.length_b   1.000
_cell.length_c   1.000
_cell.angle_alpha   90.00
_cell.angle_beta   90.00
_cell.angle_gamma   90.00
#
_symmetry.space_group_name_H-M   'P 1'
#
loop_
_entity.id
_entity.type
_entity.pdbx_description
1 polymer ?
#
loop_
_entity_poly.entity_id
_entity_poly.type
_entity_poly.pdbx_seq_one_letter_code
_entity_poly.pdbx_strand_id
1 'polypeptide(L)'
;MAKKIEAANDRDQDLYDDAEDVNVPFEPFKDICKRRFLWYYESYLEAAKEGSSLVKPKQPFVTMPFESKGSNTMDGSFDYPDLERRLNNIKKALDEETESWHAKV
;
A
#
# COMPACT_ATOMS: atom_id res chain seq x y z
N MET A 1 -7.19 32.02 30.69
CA MET A 1 -7.84 31.76 29.39
C MET A 1 -7.01 30.71 28.65
N ALA A 2 -7.30 29.43 28.87
CA ALA A 2 -6.59 28.34 28.21
C ALA A 2 -7.16 28.17 26.78
N LYS A 3 -6.31 28.24 25.76
CA LYS A 3 -6.70 27.89 24.38
C LYS A 3 -6.88 26.38 24.33
N LYS A 4 -8.12 25.94 24.16
CA LYS A 4 -8.46 24.55 23.82
C LYS A 4 -7.95 24.32 22.40
N ILE A 5 -6.91 23.51 22.25
CA ILE A 5 -6.49 22.99 20.96
C ILE A 5 -7.42 21.81 20.69
N GLU A 6 -8.36 21.98 19.76
CA GLU A 6 -9.16 20.87 19.26
C GLU A 6 -8.27 20.00 18.37
N ALA A 7 -8.23 18.70 18.67
CA ALA A 7 -7.53 17.73 17.84
C ALA A 7 -8.19 17.74 16.45
N ALA A 8 -7.40 18.04 15.42
CA ALA A 8 -7.78 17.81 14.04
C ALA A 8 -8.13 16.32 13.93
N ASN A 9 -9.39 16.04 13.64
CA ASN A 9 -9.89 14.69 13.47
C ASN A 9 -9.40 14.18 12.11
N ASP A 10 -8.18 13.66 12.10
CA ASP A 10 -7.48 13.11 10.94
C ASP A 10 -8.03 11.71 10.61
N ARG A 11 -9.31 11.66 10.24
CA ARG A 11 -9.96 10.43 9.78
C ARG A 11 -9.77 10.30 8.27
N ASP A 12 -8.57 9.89 7.88
CA ASP A 12 -8.29 9.24 6.59
C ASP A 12 -8.88 7.81 6.56
N GLN A 13 -10.09 7.62 7.10
CA GLN A 13 -10.63 6.29 7.41
C GLN A 13 -11.86 5.87 6.60
N ASP A 14 -12.32 6.64 5.61
CA ASP A 14 -13.57 6.27 4.92
C ASP A 14 -13.47 6.42 3.39
N LEU A 15 -12.71 5.58 2.68
CA LEU A 15 -12.93 5.40 1.22
C LEU A 15 -12.41 4.07 0.65
N TYR A 16 -12.44 3.00 1.47
CA TYR A 16 -12.31 1.62 0.99
C TYR A 16 -13.67 0.91 1.06
N ASP A 17 -14.75 1.63 0.77
CA ASP A 17 -16.06 1.03 0.69
C ASP A 17 -16.68 1.19 -0.69
N ASP A 18 -17.12 0.04 -1.15
CA ASP A 18 -17.95 -0.31 -2.27
C ASP A 18 -17.45 -0.22 -3.72
N ALA A 19 -17.52 -1.39 -4.33
CA ALA A 19 -17.35 -1.63 -5.74
C ALA A 19 -18.66 -1.29 -6.45
N GLU A 20 -18.84 -0.02 -6.82
CA GLU A 20 -19.83 0.35 -7.82
C GLU A 20 -19.20 1.23 -8.90
N ASP A 21 -19.55 0.94 -10.16
CA ASP A 21 -19.10 1.56 -11.41
C ASP A 21 -19.58 3.01 -11.52
N VAL A 22 -19.07 3.87 -10.63
CA VAL A 22 -19.29 5.32 -10.68
C VAL A 22 -18.18 5.94 -11.50
N ASN A 23 -18.58 6.75 -12.48
CA ASN A 23 -17.77 7.70 -13.22
C ASN A 23 -16.87 8.50 -12.26
N VAL A 24 -15.69 7.97 -11.92
CA VAL A 24 -14.78 8.55 -10.95
C VAL A 24 -14.23 9.83 -11.60
N PRO A 25 -14.53 11.02 -11.05
CA PRO A 25 -13.94 12.24 -11.56
C PRO A 25 -12.42 12.13 -11.55
N PHE A 26 -11.74 12.70 -12.56
CA PHE A 26 -10.29 12.74 -12.59
C PHE A 26 -9.77 13.31 -11.26
N GLU A 27 -9.10 12.46 -10.49
CA GLU A 27 -8.48 12.82 -9.24
C GLU A 27 -6.96 12.83 -9.43
N PRO A 28 -6.35 14.02 -9.58
CA PRO A 28 -4.93 14.14 -9.95
C PRO A 28 -4.00 13.33 -9.05
N PHE A 29 -4.31 13.25 -7.75
CA PHE A 29 -3.49 12.52 -6.79
C PHE A 29 -3.58 11.00 -6.96
N LYS A 30 -4.79 10.46 -7.15
CA LYS A 30 -4.99 9.01 -7.30
C LYS A 30 -4.34 8.49 -8.57
N ASP A 31 -4.47 9.21 -9.67
CA ASP A 31 -3.86 8.79 -10.95
C ASP A 31 -2.34 8.92 -10.95
N ILE A 32 -1.78 9.91 -10.25
CA ILE A 32 -0.33 9.99 -10.04
C ILE A 32 0.17 8.78 -9.23
N CYS A 33 -0.55 8.35 -8.20
CA CYS A 33 -0.20 7.17 -7.42
C CYS A 33 -0.24 5.90 -8.27
N LYS A 34 -1.30 5.68 -9.06
CA LYS A 34 -1.41 4.55 -9.99
C LYS A 34 -0.25 4.53 -11.00
N ARG A 35 0.06 5.68 -11.61
CA ARG A 35 1.16 5.79 -12.58
C ARG A 35 2.53 5.53 -11.95
N ARG A 36 2.78 6.10 -10.78
CA ARG A 36 4.05 5.86 -10.05
C ARG A 36 4.17 4.39 -9.65
N PHE A 37 3.09 3.77 -9.20
CA PHE A 37 3.07 2.35 -8.89
C PHE A 37 3.49 1.52 -10.11
N LEU A 38 2.91 1.79 -11.29
CA LEU A 38 3.25 1.08 -12.53
C LEU A 38 4.73 1.29 -12.94
N TRP A 39 5.28 2.50 -12.75
CA TRP A 39 6.70 2.76 -13.06
C TRP A 39 7.67 1.96 -12.22
N TYR A 40 7.35 1.69 -10.96
CA TYR A 40 8.22 0.99 -10.02
C TYR A 40 7.82 -0.46 -9.77
N TYR A 41 6.80 -0.97 -10.45
CA TYR A 41 6.25 -2.31 -10.24
C TYR A 41 7.33 -3.40 -10.31
N GLU A 42 8.16 -3.38 -11.34
CA GLU A 42 9.26 -4.34 -11.50
C GLU A 42 10.29 -4.22 -10.37
N SER A 43 10.63 -2.99 -9.98
CA SER A 43 11.55 -2.74 -8.85
C SER A 43 10.98 -3.24 -7.52
N TYR A 44 9.65 -3.15 -7.32
CA TYR A 44 9.00 -3.70 -6.13
C TYR A 44 9.07 -5.23 -6.10
N LEU A 45 8.83 -5.90 -7.23
CA LEU A 45 8.94 -7.35 -7.34
C LEU A 45 10.37 -7.83 -7.15
N GLU A 46 11.35 -7.14 -7.74
CA GLU A 46 12.77 -7.48 -7.58
C GLU A 46 13.21 -7.36 -6.11
N ALA A 47 12.86 -6.25 -5.45
CA ALA A 47 13.15 -6.05 -4.03
C ALA A 47 12.43 -7.07 -3.14
N ALA A 48 11.19 -7.45 -3.47
CA ALA A 48 10.45 -8.48 -2.74
C ALA A 48 11.11 -9.86 -2.87
N LYS A 49 11.56 -10.20 -4.09
CA LYS A 49 12.27 -11.46 -4.37
C LYS A 49 13.62 -11.52 -3.69
N GLU A 50 14.39 -10.43 -3.73
CA GLU A 50 15.65 -10.32 -3.00
C GLU A 50 15.41 -10.51 -1.49
N GLY A 51 14.45 -9.78 -0.93
CA GLY A 51 14.07 -9.92 0.48
C GLY A 51 13.62 -11.34 0.84
N SER A 52 12.81 -11.98 0.01
CA SER A 52 12.36 -13.36 0.20
C SER A 52 13.50 -14.38 0.20
N SER A 53 14.65 -14.07 -0.41
CA SER A 53 15.82 -14.94 -0.37
C SER A 53 16.58 -14.86 0.96
N LEU A 54 16.42 -13.76 1.69
CA LEU A 54 17.15 -13.45 2.92
C LEU A 54 16.41 -13.91 4.18
N VAL A 55 15.08 -13.98 4.14
CA VAL A 55 14.25 -14.27 5.31
C VAL A 55 13.23 -15.36 5.02
N LYS A 56 12.80 -16.04 6.09
CA LYS A 56 11.70 -17.00 5.99
C LYS A 56 10.35 -16.27 6.05
N PRO A 57 9.30 -16.80 5.41
CA PRO A 57 7.95 -16.30 5.60
C PRO A 57 7.57 -16.31 7.09
N LYS A 58 6.93 -15.23 7.54
CA LYS A 58 6.52 -14.98 8.93
C LYS A 58 7.67 -14.88 9.93
N GLN A 59 8.90 -14.66 9.46
CA GLN A 59 10.02 -14.35 10.35
C GLN A 59 9.78 -13.00 11.02
N PRO A 60 9.85 -12.88 12.36
CA PRO A 60 9.64 -11.62 13.05
C PRO A 60 10.72 -10.60 12.66
N PHE A 61 10.37 -9.32 12.69
CA PHE A 61 11.33 -8.25 12.49
C PHE A 61 12.42 -8.29 13.56
N VAL A 62 13.63 -7.88 13.18
CA VAL A 62 14.75 -7.80 14.11
C VAL A 62 14.56 -6.57 14.98
N THR A 63 14.50 -6.77 16.30
CA THR A 63 14.38 -5.69 17.27
C THR A 63 15.62 -4.81 17.24
N MET A 64 15.44 -3.54 16.96
CA MET A 64 16.55 -2.59 16.89
C MET A 64 16.92 -2.05 18.28
N PRO A 65 18.17 -1.60 18.49
CA PRO A 65 18.63 -1.11 19.80
C PRO A 65 17.86 0.10 20.35
N PHE A 66 17.17 0.84 19.48
CA PHE A 66 16.33 1.98 19.87
C PHE A 66 14.92 1.57 20.31
N GLU A 67 14.53 0.31 20.12
CA GLU A 67 13.22 -0.19 20.55
C GLU A 67 13.23 -0.47 22.04
N SER A 68 12.43 0.30 22.79
CA SER A 68 12.31 0.11 24.23
C SER A 68 11.18 -0.87 24.54
N LYS A 69 11.35 -1.71 25.57
CA LYS A 69 10.29 -2.64 25.98
C LYS A 69 9.04 -1.86 26.38
N GLY A 70 7.96 -2.00 25.62
CA GLY A 70 6.66 -1.40 25.89
C GLY A 70 6.46 0.02 25.33
N SER A 71 7.41 0.56 24.56
CA SER A 71 7.23 1.83 23.85
C SER A 71 8.14 1.90 22.62
N ASN A 72 7.60 2.35 21.48
CA ASN A 72 8.31 2.43 20.20
C ASN A 72 8.89 1.07 19.71
N THR A 73 8.07 0.02 19.72
CA THR A 73 8.42 -1.29 19.15
C THR A 73 8.00 -1.38 17.69
N MET A 74 8.75 -2.12 16.90
CA MET A 74 8.43 -2.40 15.49
C MET A 74 7.97 -3.86 15.38
N ASP A 75 6.77 -4.12 15.89
CA ASP A 75 6.19 -5.46 15.93
C ASP A 75 5.67 -5.86 14.55
N GLY A 76 6.04 -7.07 14.10
CA GLY A 76 5.58 -7.62 12.83
C GLY A 76 6.49 -8.73 12.31
N SER A 77 6.22 -9.17 11.09
CA SER A 77 6.96 -10.23 10.43
C SER A 77 7.08 -10.01 8.94
N PHE A 78 8.16 -10.51 8.35
CA PHE A 78 8.34 -10.53 6.90
C PHE A 78 7.42 -11.57 6.24
N ASP A 79 6.53 -11.13 5.35
CA ASP A 79 5.69 -12.01 4.52
C ASP A 79 5.72 -11.55 3.06
N TYR A 80 6.87 -11.82 2.42
CA TYR A 80 7.09 -11.51 1.00
C TYR A 80 6.13 -12.24 0.05
N PRO A 81 5.75 -13.52 0.28
CA PRO A 81 4.76 -14.18 -0.56
C PRO A 81 3.40 -13.45 -0.58
N ASP A 82 2.92 -12.97 0.58
CA ASP A 82 1.69 -12.18 0.61
C ASP A 82 1.86 -10.80 -0.04
N LEU A 83 3.03 -10.18 0.14
CA LEU A 83 3.35 -8.90 -0.49
C LEU A 83 3.34 -9.00 -2.03
N GLU A 84 4.01 -10.00 -2.60
CA GLU A 84 4.02 -10.24 -4.05
C GLU A 84 2.60 -10.48 -4.58
N ARG A 85 1.81 -11.30 -3.88
CA ARG A 85 0.39 -11.53 -4.22
C ARG A 85 -0.39 -10.23 -4.29
N ARG A 86 -0.21 -9.33 -3.32
CA ARG A 86 -0.87 -8.02 -3.28
C ARG A 86 -0.42 -7.10 -4.42
N LEU A 87 0.87 -7.04 -4.71
CA LEU A 87 1.41 -6.26 -5.84
C LEU A 87 0.83 -6.74 -7.18
N ASN A 88 0.76 -8.05 -7.39
CA ASN A 88 0.19 -8.65 -8.60
C ASN A 88 -1.31 -8.35 -8.75
N ASN A 89 -2.06 -8.39 -7.65
CA ASN A 89 -3.48 -8.05 -7.67
C ASN A 89 -3.73 -6.58 -8.05
N ILE A 90 -2.90 -5.65 -7.54
CA ILE A 90 -3.01 -4.23 -7.90
C ILE A 90 -2.68 -4.03 -9.38
N LYS A 91 -1.58 -4.64 -9.86
CA LYS A 91 -1.20 -4.64 -11.29
C LYS A 91 -2.34 -5.13 -12.18
N LYS A 92 -2.96 -6.26 -11.82
CA LYS A 92 -4.10 -6.85 -12.54
C LYS A 92 -5.30 -5.89 -12.60
N ALA A 93 -5.67 -5.30 -11.47
CA ALA A 93 -6.79 -4.35 -11.42
C ALA A 93 -6.54 -3.10 -12.29
N LEU A 94 -5.30 -2.60 -12.34
CA LEU A 94 -4.92 -1.46 -13.20
C LEU A 94 -4.88 -1.83 -14.68
N ASP A 95 -4.45 -3.04 -15.00
CA ASP A 95 -4.48 -3.55 -16.37
C ASP A 95 -5.93 -3.70 -16.86
N GLU A 96 -6.82 -4.26 -16.03
CA GLU A 96 -8.27 -4.37 -16.31
C GLU A 96 -8.94 -3.00 -16.49
N GLU A 97 -8.59 -2.02 -15.65
CA GLU A 97 -9.04 -0.63 -15.80
C GLU A 97 -8.59 -0.07 -17.17
N THR A 98 -7.34 -0.30 -17.56
CA THR A 98 -6.79 0.18 -18.85
C THR A 98 -7.46 -0.49 -20.05
N GLU A 99 -7.72 -1.80 -19.98
CA GLU A 99 -8.44 -2.55 -21.01
C GLU A 99 -9.88 -2.03 -21.17
N SER A 100 -10.54 -1.66 -20.07
CA SER A 100 -11.90 -1.11 -20.09
C SER A 100 -12.00 0.21 -20.87
N TRP A 101 -10.91 0.99 -20.95
CA TRP A 101 -10.87 2.23 -21.73
C TRP A 101 -10.86 1.95 -23.23
N HIS A 102 -10.22 0.87 -23.66
CA HIS A 102 -10.23 0.43 -25.05
C HIS A 102 -11.59 -0.18 -25.46
N ALA A 103 -12.28 -0.85 -24.54
CA ALA A 103 -13.58 -1.47 -24.81
C ALA A 103 -14.76 -0.46 -24.88
N LYS A 104 -14.57 0.76 -24.36
CA LYS A 104 -15.55 1.86 -24.42
C LYS A 104 -15.42 2.74 -25.69
N VAL A 105 -14.60 2.33 -26.67
CA VAL A 105 -14.49 2.94 -28.01
C VAL A 105 -15.26 2.11 -29.03
#